data_AF-A0A5D3K5Z8-F1
#
_entry.id   AF-A0A5D3K5Z8-F1
#
_cell.length_a   1.000
_cell.length_b   1.000
_cell.length_c   1.000
_cell.angle_alpha   90.00
_cell.angle_beta   90.00
_cell.angle_gamma   90.00
#
_symmetry.space_group_name_H-M   'P 1'
#
loop_
_entity.id
_entity.type
_entity.pdbx_description
1 polymer ?
#
loop_
_entity_poly.entity_id
_entity_poly.type
_entity_poly.pdbx_seq_one_letter_code
_entity_poly.pdbx_strand_id
1 'polypeptide(L)' 'MTSKAREYIDFWIETSVHAAEQYRTPGASQSVDDLVRRLVAGAKGQGISEEAMTNEVGDLTDFIRGKLSAANQVEKDRRQ' A
#
# COMPACT_ATOMS: atom_id res chain seq x y z
N MET A 1 -6.10 20.27 4.65
CA MET A 1 -5.40 20.03 3.36
C MET A 1 -4.51 18.83 3.59
N THR A 2 -4.73 17.74 2.85
CA THR A 2 -3.81 16.61 2.81
C THR A 2 -2.54 17.03 2.08
N SER A 3 -1.37 16.57 2.53
CA SER A 3 -0.13 16.84 1.80
C SER A 3 -0.11 16.04 0.50
N LYS A 4 0.69 16.49 -0.47
CA LYS A 4 0.92 15.75 -1.72
C LYS A 4 1.41 14.31 -1.45
N ALA A 5 2.19 14.12 -0.38
CA ALA A 5 2.66 12.80 0.03
C ALA A 5 1.50 11.92 0.49
N ARG A 6 0.59 12.45 1.30
CA ARG A 6 -0.58 11.71 1.77
C ARG A 6 -1.52 11.32 0.64
N GLU A 7 -1.81 12.25 -0.27
CA GLU A 7 -2.66 12.00 -1.44
C GLU A 7 -2.07 10.92 -2.36
N TYR A 8 -0.76 10.98 -2.59
CA TYR A 8 -0.06 9.95 -3.36
C TYR A 8 -0.15 8.58 -2.68
N ILE A 9 0.07 8.51 -1.35
CA ILE A 9 -0.02 7.26 -0.59
C ILE A 9 -1.43 6.68 -0.69
N ASP A 10 -2.47 7.47 -0.43
CA ASP A 10 -3.85 6.97 -0.45
C ASP A 10 -4.23 6.46 -1.86
N PHE A 11 -3.91 7.21 -2.92
CA PHE A 11 -4.09 6.75 -4.32
C PHE A 11 -3.31 5.47 -4.63
N TRP A 12 -2.06 5.37 -4.17
CA TRP A 12 -1.23 4.19 -4.42
C TRP A 12 -1.78 2.94 -3.74
N ILE A 13 -2.28 3.06 -2.51
CA ILE A 13 -2.92 1.95 -1.79
C ILE A 13 -4.12 1.42 -2.58
N GLU A 14 -5.03 2.31 -3.00
CA GLU A 14 -6.25 1.92 -3.71
C GLU A 14 -5.96 1.20 -5.03
N THR A 15 -4.88 1.58 -5.71
CA THR A 15 -4.53 1.03 -7.02
C THR A 15 -3.64 -0.21 -6.96
N SER A 16 -2.83 -0.36 -5.90
CA SER A 16 -1.73 -1.33 -5.88
C SER A 16 -1.81 -2.39 -4.78
N VAL A 17 -2.58 -2.15 -3.71
CA VAL A 17 -2.71 -3.09 -2.58
C VAL A 17 -4.07 -3.79 -2.66
N HIS A 18 -4.06 -5.09 -2.94
CA HIS A 18 -5.27 -5.89 -3.15
C HIS A 18 -5.24 -7.18 -2.33
N ALA A 19 -6.43 -7.73 -2.09
CA ALA A 19 -6.58 -8.96 -1.32
C ALA A 19 -6.03 -10.18 -2.09
N ALA A 20 -5.49 -11.13 -1.33
CA ALA A 20 -4.76 -12.29 -1.82
C ALA A 20 -5.56 -13.19 -2.78
N GLU A 21 -6.89 -13.12 -2.70
CA GLU A 21 -7.81 -14.05 -3.37
C GLU A 21 -8.63 -13.45 -4.51
N GLN A 22 -8.55 -12.14 -4.75
CA GLN A 22 -9.45 -11.39 -5.66
C GLN A 22 -9.49 -11.88 -7.13
N TYR A 23 -8.53 -12.70 -7.58
CA TYR A 23 -8.28 -13.11 -8.97
C TYR A 23 -7.96 -14.62 -9.10
N ARG A 24 -8.29 -15.43 -8.08
CA ARG A 24 -7.98 -16.89 -8.01
C ARG A 24 -6.50 -17.30 -8.11
N THR A 25 -5.56 -16.37 -8.32
CA THR A 25 -4.23 -16.29 -7.67
C THR A 25 -3.67 -14.83 -7.62
N PRO A 26 -4.14 -13.93 -6.74
CA PRO A 26 -3.48 -12.64 -6.53
C PRO A 26 -3.02 -12.39 -5.10
N GLY A 27 -2.01 -13.14 -4.65
CA GLY A 27 -1.49 -13.00 -3.29
C GLY A 27 -0.72 -14.19 -2.78
N ALA A 28 -0.14 -15.01 -3.66
CA ALA A 28 0.83 -16.03 -3.23
C ALA A 28 2.06 -15.40 -2.53
N SER A 29 2.29 -14.09 -2.68
CA SER A 29 2.79 -13.19 -1.64
C SER A 29 3.08 -11.84 -2.29
N GLN A 30 2.17 -10.86 -2.22
CA GLN A 30 2.64 -9.48 -2.44
C GLN A 30 3.61 -9.20 -1.30
N SER A 31 4.91 -9.19 -1.63
CA SER A 31 5.93 -8.90 -0.64
C SER A 31 5.72 -7.47 -0.17
N VAL A 32 5.62 -7.29 1.15
CA VAL A 32 5.56 -5.95 1.75
C VAL A 32 6.77 -5.14 1.29
N ASP A 33 7.94 -5.76 1.18
CA ASP A 33 9.17 -5.12 0.70
C ASP A 33 9.04 -4.65 -0.76
N ASP A 34 8.42 -5.46 -1.63
CA ASP A 34 8.19 -5.06 -3.03
C ASP A 34 7.17 -3.93 -3.14
N LEU A 35 6.13 -3.96 -2.32
CA LEU A 35 5.12 -2.90 -2.27
C LEU A 35 5.73 -1.58 -1.79
N VAL A 36 6.52 -1.61 -0.71
CA VAL A 36 7.25 -0.44 -0.20
C VAL A 36 8.23 0.07 -1.26
N ARG A 37 9.01 -0.83 -1.89
CA ARG A 37 9.96 -0.44 -2.94
C ARG A 37 9.27 0.25 -4.11
N ARG A 38 8.12 -0.26 -4.57
CA ARG A 38 7.34 0.33 -5.67
C ARG A 38 6.70 1.67 -5.27
N LEU A 39 6.18 1.77 -4.05
CA LEU A 39 5.67 3.02 -3.48
C LEU A 39 6.77 4.10 -3.50
N VAL A 40 7.96 3.80 -2.96
CA VAL A 40 9.08 4.75 -2.91
C VAL A 40 9.58 5.12 -4.32
N ALA A 41 9.67 4.15 -5.23
CA ALA A 41 10.07 4.41 -6.60
C ALA A 41 9.08 5.33 -7.34
N GLY A 42 7.77 5.08 -7.19
CA GLY A 42 6.74 5.93 -7.79
C GLY A 42 6.67 7.32 -7.18
N ALA A 43 6.82 7.44 -5.85
CA ALA A 43 6.88 8.71 -5.13
C ALA A 43 8.02 9.60 -5.64
N LYS A 44 9.22 9.02 -5.80
CA LYS A 44 10.39 9.72 -6.34
C LYS A 44 10.14 10.28 -7.73
N GLY A 45 9.44 9.54 -8.59
CA GLY A 45 9.03 10.01 -9.92
C GLY A 45 8.11 11.25 -9.89
N GLN A 46 7.44 11.50 -8.76
CA GLN A 46 6.57 12.66 -8.55
C GLN A 46 7.22 13.76 -7.69
N GLY A 47 8.50 13.62 -7.37
CA GLY A 47 9.23 14.55 -6.51
C GLY A 47 8.85 14.48 -5.03
N ILE A 48 8.30 13.34 -4.59
CA ILE A 48 7.95 13.08 -3.18
C ILE A 48 9.09 12.28 -2.55
N SER A 49 9.65 12.76 -1.45
CA SER A 49 10.70 12.05 -0.72
C SER A 49 10.11 10.94 0.15
N GLU A 50 10.91 9.92 0.41
CA GLU A 50 10.56 8.85 1.35
C GLU A 50 10.29 9.38 2.75
N GLU A 51 11.12 10.33 3.22
CA GLU A 51 10.93 11.03 4.49
C GLU A 51 9.57 11.76 4.55
N ALA A 52 9.14 12.41 3.47
CA ALA A 52 7.84 13.06 3.42
C ALA A 52 6.70 12.05 3.57
N MET A 53 6.83 10.85 3.02
CA MET A 53 5.85 9.78 3.21
C MET A 53 5.88 9.22 4.63
N THR A 54 7.08 8.98 5.19
CA THR A 54 7.26 8.51 6.56
C THR A 54 6.69 9.49 7.59
N ASN A 55 6.81 10.79 7.35
CA ASN A 55 6.19 11.82 8.21
C ASN A 55 4.65 11.77 8.21
N GLU A 56 4.03 11.23 7.16
CA GLU A 56 2.57 11.14 7.04
C GLU A 56 1.98 9.86 7.64
N VAL A 57 2.71 8.74 7.57
CA VAL A 57 2.17 7.42 7.94
C VAL A 57 3.01 6.66 8.94
N GLY A 58 4.14 7.22 9.37
CA GLY A 58 5.14 6.51 10.16
C GLY A 58 5.89 5.49 9.31
N ASP A 59 6.17 4.33 9.89
CA ASP A 59 6.89 3.27 9.18
C ASP A 59 6.10 2.75 7.97
N LEU A 60 6.67 2.92 6.78
CA LEU A 60 6.02 2.54 5.51
C LEU A 60 5.78 1.02 5.44
N THR A 61 6.66 0.21 6.00
CA THR A 61 6.55 -1.25 5.98
C THR A 61 5.37 -1.70 6.83
N ASP A 62 5.27 -1.20 8.06
CA ASP A 62 4.16 -1.51 8.95
C ASP A 62 2.83 -0.98 8.42
N PHE A 63 2.84 0.22 7.83
CA PHE A 63 1.65 0.79 7.20
C PHE A 63 1.14 -0.08 6.03
N ILE A 64 2.02 -0.45 5.10
CA ILE A 64 1.66 -1.32 3.95
C ILE A 64 1.19 -2.70 4.43
N ARG A 65 1.88 -3.29 5.42
CA ARG A 65 1.47 -4.56 6.03
C ARG A 65 0.05 -4.49 6.60
N GLY A 66 -0.27 -3.41 7.30
CA GLY A 66 -1.60 -3.17 7.85
C GLY A 66 -2.67 -3.08 6.77
N LYS A 67 -2.42 -2.31 5.70
CA LYS A 67 -3.35 -2.17 4.56
C LYS A 67 -3.58 -3.47 3.82
N LEU A 68 -2.52 -4.25 3.58
CA LEU A 68 -2.63 -5.55 2.93
C LEU A 68 -3.42 -6.55 3.79
N SER A 69 -3.18 -6.56 5.11
CA SER A 69 -3.94 -7.39 6.05
C SER A 69 -5.43 -7.03 6.05
N ALA A 70 -5.77 -5.74 6.07
CA ALA A 70 -7.14 -5.28 6.01
C ALA A 70 -7.84 -5.68 4.70
N ALA A 71 -7.16 -5.54 3.56
CA ALA A 71 -7.69 -5.98 2.26
C ALA A 71 -8.00 -7.49 2.27
N ASN A 72 -7.08 -8.30 2.80
CA ASN A 72 -7.28 -9.75 2.94
C ASN A 72 -8.47 -10.10 3.83
N GLN A 73 -8.64 -9.40 4.95
CA GLN A 73 -9.75 -9.63 5.87
C GLN A 73 -11.11 -9.30 5.22
N VAL A 74 -11.21 -8.17 4.52
CA VAL A 74 -12.45 -7.77 3.83
C VAL A 74 -12.86 -8.80 2.76
N GLU A 75 -11.92 -9.32 1.97
CA GLU A 75 -12.23 -10.35 0.96
C GLU A 75 -12.61 -11.68 1.60
N LYS A 76 -12.00 -12.05 2.74
CA LYS A 76 -12.36 -13.23 3.51
C LYS A 76 -13.81 -13.14 4.02
N ASP A 77 -14.18 -12.01 4.61
CA ASP A 77 -15.53 -11.78 5.14
C ASP A 77 -16.60 -11.75 4.04
N ARG A 78 -16.26 -11.25 2.84
CA ARG A 78 -17.16 -11.28 1.67
C ARG A 78 -17.50 -12.69 1.19
N ARG A 79 -16.63 -13.67 1.45
CA ARG A 79 -16.78 -15.06 0.99
C ARG A 79 -17.44 -15.98 2.03
N GLN A 80 -17.64 -15.51 3.26
CA GLN A 80 -18.40 -16.22 4.30
C GLN A 80 -19.89 -15.91 4.19
#